data_AF-A0A949E4A8-F1
#
_entry.id   AF-A0A949E4A8-F1
#
_cell.length_a   1.000
_cell.length_b   1.000
_cell.length_c   1.000
_cell.angle_alpha   90.00
_cell.angle_beta   90.00
_cell.angle_gamma   90.00
#
_symmetry.space_group_name_H-M   'P 1'
#
loop_
_entity.id
_entity.type
_entity.pdbx_description
1 polymer ?
#
loop_
_entity_poly.entity_id
_entity_poly.type
_entity_poly.pdbx_seq_one_letter_code
_entity_poly.pdbx_strand_id
1 'polypeptide(L)'
;MVTLVALRLALGCHFLYEGIWKIEHRDEFSAKPFLTQAKGPLAGLFYAMVPDIDGRHRLRIETDADGKMKIPSDEIYTRWLRIRDDFVEFYRPADTDDEKAVAAHDELKREAERTCNLFRNRLKKFLEVNVEKIKAYFDALDRFENDEERLQDAPFQKQRRWNRMMELRQEADVWIKDIEDQERALENTLYSLLDDGQKKLGSPSAGWNPFTWNRMGQIDFAVTYGLTAIGLCLMLGLCTPPAALGGAGFMCFVVMTQPAFPGIYPPDSFIVGHALLVNKDFIEMLALLVIACTSAGRWGGLDFFLYRWFAARCRRKERKICK
;
A
#
# COMPACT_ATOMS: atom_id res chain seq x y z
N MET A 1 26.00 24.77 -12.56
CA MET A 1 24.62 25.30 -12.55
C MET A 1 23.71 24.52 -13.49
N VAL A 2 23.99 24.47 -14.80
CA VAL A 2 23.21 23.67 -15.76
C VAL A 2 23.08 22.20 -15.35
N THR A 3 24.16 21.59 -14.88
CA THR A 3 24.18 20.20 -14.40
C THR A 3 23.32 19.95 -13.16
N LEU A 4 23.21 20.92 -12.24
CA LEU A 4 22.32 20.81 -11.07
C LEU A 4 20.85 20.90 -11.47
N VAL A 5 20.53 21.75 -12.45
CA VAL A 5 19.18 21.84 -13.01
C VAL A 5 18.83 20.55 -13.76
N ALA A 6 19.76 20.02 -14.55
CA ALA A 6 19.58 18.73 -15.23
C ALA A 6 19.38 17.58 -14.23
N LEU A 7 20.19 17.52 -13.17
CA LEU A 7 20.04 16.51 -12.10
C LEU A 7 18.67 16.61 -11.43
N ARG A 8 18.24 17.82 -11.05
CA ARG A 8 16.91 18.06 -10.49
C ARG A 8 15.79 17.58 -11.43
N LEU A 9 15.86 17.92 -12.72
CA LEU A 9 14.86 17.52 -13.70
C LEU A 9 14.87 16.01 -13.94
N ALA A 10 16.05 15.38 -13.97
CA ALA A 10 16.16 13.93 -14.10
C ALA A 10 15.54 13.19 -12.91
N LEU A 11 15.86 13.61 -11.68
CA LEU A 11 15.26 13.07 -10.46
C LEU A 11 13.74 13.33 -10.42
N GLY A 12 13.32 14.55 -10.75
CA GLY A 12 11.91 14.90 -10.80
C GLY A 12 11.13 14.06 -11.81
N CYS A 13 11.70 13.84 -12.99
CA CYS A 13 11.13 12.99 -14.03
C CYS A 13 10.99 11.54 -13.55
N HIS A 14 12.03 10.99 -12.93
CA HIS A 14 12.03 9.63 -12.40
C HIS A 14 10.93 9.42 -11.34
N PHE A 15 10.88 10.27 -10.30
CA PHE A 15 9.84 10.19 -9.27
C PHE A 15 8.43 10.41 -9.81
N LEU A 16 8.27 11.35 -10.75
CA LEU A 16 6.97 11.67 -11.33
C LEU A 16 6.46 10.51 -12.19
N TYR A 17 7.32 9.93 -13.01
CA TYR A 17 6.98 8.76 -13.82
C TYR A 17 6.55 7.59 -12.94
N GLU A 18 7.33 7.29 -11.90
CA GLU A 18 7.03 6.25 -10.92
C GLU A 18 5.71 6.48 -10.18
N GLY A 19 5.35 7.73 -9.89
CA GLY A 19 4.08 8.10 -9.30
C GLY A 19 2.90 7.95 -10.26
N ILE A 20 3.04 8.46 -11.49
CA ILE A 20 1.99 8.37 -12.53
C ILE A 20 1.70 6.91 -12.89
N TRP A 21 2.74 6.09 -13.05
CA TRP A 21 2.57 4.68 -13.35
C TRP A 21 1.75 3.96 -12.27
N LYS A 22 1.98 4.27 -10.99
CA LYS A 22 1.21 3.72 -9.85
C LYS A 22 -0.23 4.23 -9.80
N ILE A 23 -0.49 5.46 -10.23
CA ILE A 23 -1.86 6.00 -10.35
C ILE A 23 -2.64 5.25 -11.43
N GLU A 24 -2.00 5.00 -12.58
CA GLU A 24 -2.62 4.28 -13.69
C GLU A 24 -2.89 2.81 -13.36
N HIS A 25 -2.00 2.18 -12.59
CA HIS A 25 -2.08 0.76 -12.20
C HIS A 25 -2.56 0.59 -10.76
N ARG A 26 -3.46 1.46 -10.26
CA ARG A 26 -3.91 1.45 -8.86
C ARG A 26 -4.54 0.12 -8.40
N ASP A 27 -5.11 -0.66 -9.32
CA ASP A 27 -5.78 -1.92 -9.02
C ASP A 27 -4.80 -3.12 -8.97
N GLU A 28 -3.57 -2.91 -9.46
CA GLU A 28 -2.49 -3.89 -9.55
C GLU A 28 -1.33 -3.58 -8.60
N PHE A 29 -1.05 -2.29 -8.37
CA PHE A 29 0.05 -1.85 -7.53
C PHE A 29 -0.24 -2.07 -6.04
N SER A 30 0.72 -2.67 -5.34
CA SER A 30 0.79 -2.63 -3.88
C SER A 30 2.23 -2.64 -3.40
N ALA A 31 2.51 -1.93 -2.31
CA ALA A 31 3.79 -1.96 -1.60
C ALA A 31 3.99 -3.26 -0.80
N LYS A 32 2.95 -4.10 -0.64
CA LYS A 32 3.02 -5.35 0.14
C LYS A 32 4.21 -6.23 -0.25
N PRO A 33 4.47 -6.57 -1.54
CA PRO A 33 5.60 -7.43 -1.90
C PRO A 33 6.96 -6.81 -1.57
N PHE A 34 7.07 -5.48 -1.66
CA PHE A 34 8.30 -4.77 -1.33
C PHE A 34 8.59 -4.85 0.18
N LEU A 35 7.57 -4.66 1.02
CA LEU A 35 7.68 -4.73 2.49
C LEU A 35 7.91 -6.17 2.98
N THR A 36 7.22 -7.16 2.40
CA THR A 36 7.39 -8.56 2.79
C THR A 36 8.73 -9.15 2.34
N GLN A 37 9.42 -8.51 1.39
CA GLN A 37 10.77 -8.87 0.97
C GLN A 37 11.87 -8.05 1.66
N ALA A 38 11.52 -7.26 2.69
CA ALA A 38 12.52 -6.51 3.45
C ALA A 38 13.60 -7.44 4.02
N LYS A 39 14.86 -7.01 3.99
CA LYS A 39 16.02 -7.77 4.46
C LYS A 39 16.89 -6.94 5.40
N GLY A 40 17.71 -7.63 6.19
CA GLY A 40 18.60 -6.98 7.16
C GLY A 40 17.96 -6.71 8.53
N PRO A 41 18.64 -5.96 9.40
CA PRO A 41 18.29 -5.85 10.83
C PRO A 41 16.95 -5.14 11.08
N LEU A 42 16.52 -4.29 10.14
CA LEU A 42 15.26 -3.54 10.24
C LEU A 42 14.07 -4.26 9.61
N ALA A 43 14.25 -5.46 9.03
CA ALA A 43 13.20 -6.20 8.32
C ALA A 43 11.91 -6.35 9.15
N GLY A 44 12.03 -6.61 10.46
CA GLY A 44 10.88 -6.73 11.36
C GLY A 44 10.01 -5.48 11.44
N LEU A 45 10.59 -4.27 11.30
CA LEU A 45 9.82 -3.03 11.29
C LEU A 45 8.93 -2.94 10.05
N PHE A 46 9.43 -3.37 8.88
CA PHE A 46 8.67 -3.38 7.63
C PHE A 46 7.63 -4.49 7.62
N TYR A 47 7.94 -5.66 8.18
CA TYR A 47 6.97 -6.74 8.33
C TYR A 47 5.79 -6.31 9.23
N ALA A 48 6.05 -5.55 10.29
CA ALA A 48 5.00 -5.02 11.16
C ALA A 48 4.07 -3.99 10.49
N MET A 49 4.47 -3.42 9.34
CA MET A 49 3.61 -2.53 8.55
C MET A 49 2.57 -3.30 7.74
N VAL A 50 2.84 -4.58 7.42
CA VAL A 50 1.94 -5.43 6.64
C VAL A 50 0.99 -6.16 7.60
N PRO A 51 -0.33 -5.91 7.51
CA PRO A 51 -1.28 -6.59 8.37
C PRO A 51 -1.37 -8.07 8.01
N ASP A 52 -1.32 -8.93 9.02
CA ASP A 52 -1.58 -10.37 8.91
C ASP A 52 -0.74 -11.08 7.82
N ILE A 53 0.58 -10.82 7.81
CA ILE A 53 1.51 -11.34 6.80
C ILE A 53 1.48 -12.86 6.64
N ASP A 54 1.25 -13.59 7.74
CA ASP A 54 1.19 -15.06 7.78
C ASP A 54 -0.25 -15.60 7.86
N GLY A 55 -1.27 -14.73 7.76
CA GLY A 55 -2.68 -15.14 7.79
C GLY A 55 -3.18 -15.69 9.13
N ARG A 56 -2.42 -15.55 10.23
CA ARG A 56 -2.79 -16.08 11.56
C ARG A 56 -4.11 -15.52 12.09
N HIS A 57 -4.48 -14.31 11.71
CA HIS A 57 -5.76 -13.72 12.11
C HIS A 57 -6.90 -14.18 11.20
N ARG A 58 -6.76 -13.99 9.88
CA ARG A 58 -7.84 -14.27 8.91
C ARG A 58 -8.10 -15.76 8.68
N LEU A 59 -7.09 -16.61 8.84
CA LEU A 59 -7.16 -18.05 8.58
C LEU A 59 -7.16 -18.88 9.87
N ARG A 60 -7.41 -18.26 11.02
CA ARG A 60 -7.37 -18.91 12.33
C ARG A 60 -8.24 -20.18 12.35
N ILE A 61 -7.63 -21.27 12.79
CA ILE A 61 -8.32 -22.57 12.90
C ILE A 61 -8.91 -22.69 14.30
N GLU A 62 -10.19 -23.07 14.36
CA GLU A 62 -10.88 -23.46 15.57
C GLU A 62 -11.34 -24.91 15.47
N THR A 63 -11.44 -25.58 16.61
CA THR A 63 -12.00 -26.92 16.69
C THR A 63 -13.39 -26.81 17.28
N ASP A 64 -14.39 -27.31 16.56
CA ASP A 64 -15.77 -27.31 17.04
C ASP A 64 -15.98 -28.32 18.18
N ALA A 65 -17.14 -28.26 18.85
CA ALA A 65 -17.50 -29.20 19.91
C ALA A 65 -17.44 -30.67 19.45
N ASP A 66 -17.66 -30.93 18.16
CA ASP A 66 -17.59 -32.25 17.52
C ASP A 66 -16.18 -32.69 17.11
N GLY A 67 -15.14 -31.91 17.46
CA GLY A 67 -13.75 -32.20 17.09
C GLY A 67 -13.40 -31.90 15.63
N LYS A 68 -14.31 -31.29 14.86
CA LYS A 68 -14.08 -30.88 13.47
C LYS A 68 -13.35 -29.55 13.41
N MET A 69 -12.32 -29.47 12.55
CA MET A 69 -11.59 -28.24 12.28
C MET A 69 -12.42 -27.33 11.39
N LYS A 70 -12.56 -26.07 11.77
CA LYS A 70 -13.22 -25.02 10.99
C LYS A 70 -12.39 -23.74 11.04
N ILE A 71 -12.46 -22.95 9.98
CA ILE A 71 -11.96 -21.58 9.97
C ILE A 71 -13.20 -20.68 10.08
N PRO A 72 -13.35 -19.90 11.16
CA PRO A 72 -14.49 -18.99 11.30
C PRO A 72 -14.49 -17.98 10.15
N SER A 73 -15.58 -17.92 9.40
CA SER A 73 -15.76 -16.90 8.37
C SER A 73 -16.41 -15.63 8.91
N ASP A 74 -16.74 -15.58 10.21
CA ASP A 74 -17.57 -14.54 10.81
C ASP A 74 -16.92 -13.16 10.78
N GLU A 75 -15.62 -13.05 11.02
CA GLU A 75 -14.92 -11.74 10.98
C GLU A 75 -14.86 -11.18 9.55
N ILE A 76 -14.49 -12.02 8.58
CA ILE A 76 -14.45 -11.65 7.15
C ILE A 76 -15.87 -11.28 6.69
N TYR A 77 -16.85 -12.10 7.05
CA TYR A 77 -18.24 -11.86 6.70
C TYR A 77 -18.78 -10.59 7.36
N THR A 78 -18.42 -10.28 8.61
CA THR A 78 -18.80 -9.04 9.29
C THR A 78 -18.27 -7.82 8.54
N ARG A 79 -17.05 -7.89 8.00
CA ARG A 79 -16.51 -6.85 7.11
C ARG A 79 -17.35 -6.72 5.84
N TRP A 80 -17.71 -7.82 5.20
CA TRP A 80 -18.55 -7.80 3.99
C TRP A 80 -19.97 -7.27 4.25
N LEU A 81 -20.52 -7.54 5.43
CA LEU A 81 -21.78 -6.95 5.88
C LEU A 81 -21.67 -5.43 6.02
N ARG A 82 -20.55 -4.92 6.55
CA ARG A 82 -20.30 -3.48 6.61
C ARG A 82 -20.24 -2.85 5.22
N ILE A 83 -19.53 -3.48 4.28
CA ILE A 83 -19.47 -3.02 2.87
C ILE A 83 -20.87 -2.93 2.27
N ARG A 84 -21.70 -3.96 2.49
CA ARG A 84 -23.10 -3.95 2.06
C ARG A 84 -23.92 -2.84 2.72
N ASP A 85 -23.78 -2.66 4.03
CA ASP A 85 -24.55 -1.68 4.78
C ASP A 85 -24.19 -0.26 4.34
N ASP A 86 -22.89 0.03 4.19
CA ASP A 86 -22.38 1.30 3.66
C ASP A 86 -22.89 1.52 2.22
N PHE A 87 -22.94 0.46 1.40
CA PHE A 87 -23.47 0.50 0.04
C PHE A 87 -24.97 0.83 -0.01
N VAL A 88 -25.80 0.12 0.76
CA VAL A 88 -27.25 0.36 0.80
C VAL A 88 -27.54 1.75 1.38
N GLU A 89 -26.80 2.18 2.40
CA GLU A 89 -26.96 3.50 3.01
C GLU A 89 -26.63 4.63 2.04
N PHE A 90 -25.56 4.49 1.25
CA PHE A 90 -25.12 5.50 0.30
C PHE A 90 -26.16 5.81 -0.80
N TYR A 91 -26.92 4.80 -1.24
CA TYR A 91 -27.98 4.96 -2.24
C TYR A 91 -29.38 5.17 -1.63
N ARG A 92 -29.48 5.52 -0.34
CA ARG A 92 -30.78 5.85 0.25
C ARG A 92 -31.41 7.03 -0.52
N PRO A 93 -32.71 6.97 -0.87
CA PRO A 93 -33.40 8.07 -1.51
C PRO A 93 -33.41 9.30 -0.61
N ALA A 94 -33.15 10.48 -1.19
CA ALA A 94 -33.15 11.75 -0.46
C ALA A 94 -34.56 12.19 -0.05
N ASP A 95 -35.56 11.85 -0.87
CA ASP A 95 -36.96 12.09 -0.60
C ASP A 95 -37.61 10.78 -0.13
N THR A 96 -37.97 10.74 1.15
CA THR A 96 -38.63 9.57 1.76
C THR A 96 -40.11 9.46 1.42
N ASP A 97 -40.68 10.49 0.80
CA ASP A 97 -42.10 10.51 0.41
C ASP A 97 -42.31 9.97 -1.02
N ASP A 98 -41.24 9.75 -1.80
CA ASP A 98 -41.31 9.07 -3.10
C ASP A 98 -41.39 7.54 -2.93
N GLU A 99 -42.63 7.02 -2.93
CA GLU A 99 -42.92 5.59 -2.81
C GLU A 99 -42.14 4.72 -3.83
N LYS A 100 -41.88 5.22 -5.05
CA LYS A 100 -41.16 4.44 -6.06
C LYS A 100 -39.68 4.36 -5.74
N ALA A 101 -39.08 5.47 -5.30
CA ALA A 101 -37.68 5.52 -4.91
C ALA A 101 -37.42 4.66 -3.66
N VAL A 102 -38.34 4.69 -2.69
CA VAL A 102 -38.28 3.82 -1.50
C VAL A 102 -38.43 2.35 -1.89
N ALA A 103 -39.38 1.99 -2.76
CA ALA A 103 -39.55 0.61 -3.20
C ALA A 103 -38.33 0.07 -3.98
N ALA A 104 -37.70 0.90 -4.82
CA ALA A 104 -36.48 0.53 -5.54
C ALA A 104 -35.29 0.32 -4.57
N HIS A 105 -35.18 1.17 -3.54
CA HIS A 105 -34.16 1.02 -2.49
C HIS A 105 -34.36 -0.25 -1.65
N ASP A 106 -35.60 -0.56 -1.29
CA ASP A 106 -35.94 -1.79 -0.57
C ASP A 106 -35.59 -3.04 -1.39
N GLU A 107 -35.80 -3.02 -2.71
CA GLU A 107 -35.39 -4.13 -3.58
C GLU A 107 -33.87 -4.24 -3.67
N LEU A 108 -33.16 -3.12 -3.85
CA LEU A 108 -31.70 -3.08 -3.83
C LEU A 108 -31.15 -3.70 -2.52
N LYS A 109 -31.75 -3.37 -1.38
CA LYS A 109 -31.38 -3.94 -0.07
C LYS A 109 -31.56 -5.46 -0.05
N ARG A 110 -32.68 -5.99 -0.56
CA ARG A 110 -32.92 -7.44 -0.64
C ARG A 110 -31.93 -8.14 -1.55
N GLU A 111 -31.65 -7.57 -2.72
CA GLU A 111 -30.69 -8.14 -3.68
C GLU A 111 -29.25 -8.10 -3.15
N ALA A 112 -28.86 -7.01 -2.49
CA ALA A 112 -27.57 -6.89 -1.83
C ALA A 112 -27.41 -7.95 -0.71
N GLU A 113 -28.46 -8.19 0.07
CA GLU A 113 -28.46 -9.24 1.10
C GLU A 113 -28.35 -10.65 0.49
N ARG A 114 -29.10 -10.95 -0.58
CA ARG A 114 -28.96 -12.22 -1.33
C ARG A 114 -27.54 -12.41 -1.85
N THR A 115 -26.94 -11.36 -2.40
CA THR A 115 -25.57 -11.36 -2.92
C THR A 115 -24.57 -11.67 -1.81
N CYS A 116 -24.63 -10.96 -0.67
CA CYS A 116 -23.76 -11.25 0.47
C CYS A 116 -23.91 -12.68 1.00
N ASN A 117 -25.13 -13.22 1.05
CA ASN A 117 -25.36 -14.60 1.48
C ASN A 117 -24.76 -15.63 0.50
N LEU A 118 -24.81 -15.37 -0.81
CA LEU A 118 -24.15 -16.19 -1.81
C LEU A 118 -22.62 -16.21 -1.61
N PHE A 119 -22.02 -15.03 -1.45
CA PHE A 119 -20.58 -14.91 -1.20
C PHE A 119 -20.18 -15.52 0.14
N ARG A 120 -20.99 -15.39 1.20
CA ARG A 120 -20.77 -16.08 2.48
C ARG A 120 -20.64 -17.59 2.30
N ASN A 121 -21.57 -18.18 1.54
CA ASN A 121 -21.56 -19.63 1.29
C ASN A 121 -20.36 -20.05 0.45
N ARG A 122 -19.97 -19.23 -0.54
CA ARG A 122 -18.75 -19.44 -1.35
C ARG A 122 -17.50 -19.41 -0.47
N LEU A 123 -17.35 -18.40 0.38
CA LEU A 123 -16.23 -18.26 1.31
C LEU A 123 -16.17 -19.44 2.28
N LYS A 124 -17.31 -19.81 2.88
CA LYS A 124 -17.39 -20.96 3.78
C LYS A 124 -16.92 -22.24 3.11
N LYS A 125 -17.41 -22.53 1.90
CA LYS A 125 -16.99 -23.70 1.12
C LYS A 125 -15.50 -23.66 0.77
N PHE A 126 -14.98 -22.48 0.41
CA PHE A 126 -13.56 -22.31 0.12
C PHE A 126 -12.69 -22.63 1.34
N LEU A 127 -13.06 -22.13 2.52
CA LEU A 127 -12.34 -22.39 3.77
C LEU A 127 -12.45 -23.86 4.19
N GLU A 128 -13.63 -24.48 4.08
CA GLU A 128 -13.84 -25.90 4.36
C GLU A 128 -12.96 -26.81 3.50
N VAL A 129 -12.80 -26.49 2.21
CA VAL A 129 -11.96 -27.27 1.28
C VAL A 129 -10.47 -27.10 1.58
N ASN A 130 -10.06 -25.94 2.12
CA ASN A 130 -8.65 -25.64 2.36
C ASN A 130 -8.20 -25.83 3.81
N VAL A 131 -9.10 -26.15 4.75
CA VAL A 131 -8.80 -26.22 6.19
C VAL A 131 -7.63 -27.14 6.52
N GLU A 132 -7.54 -28.31 5.88
CA GLU A 132 -6.44 -29.26 6.10
C GLU A 132 -5.10 -28.71 5.60
N LYS A 133 -5.10 -28.03 4.45
CA LYS A 133 -3.89 -27.42 3.88
C LYS A 133 -3.43 -26.24 4.72
N ILE A 134 -4.35 -25.39 5.15
CA ILE A 134 -4.09 -24.25 6.03
C ILE A 134 -3.53 -24.74 7.37
N LYS A 135 -4.04 -25.86 7.90
CA LYS A 135 -3.46 -26.48 9.09
C LYS A 135 -2.03 -26.94 8.85
N ALA A 136 -1.79 -27.69 7.78
CA ALA A 136 -0.45 -28.18 7.45
C ALA A 136 0.54 -27.01 7.27
N TYR A 137 0.08 -25.90 6.70
CA TYR A 137 0.79 -24.63 6.62
C TYR A 137 1.14 -24.08 8.00
N PHE A 138 0.17 -23.93 8.91
CA PHE A 138 0.45 -23.43 10.27
C PHE A 138 1.39 -24.34 11.04
N ASP A 139 1.22 -25.66 10.94
CA ASP A 139 2.16 -26.62 11.55
C ASP A 139 3.58 -26.43 10.97
N ALA A 140 3.71 -26.12 9.68
CA ALA A 140 5.00 -25.86 9.05
C ALA A 140 5.58 -24.48 9.41
N LEU A 141 4.73 -23.48 9.61
CA LEU A 141 5.10 -22.15 10.08
C LEU A 141 5.60 -22.20 11.52
N ASP A 142 4.88 -22.91 12.40
CA ASP A 142 5.28 -23.09 13.80
C ASP A 142 6.60 -23.86 13.89
N ARG A 143 6.82 -24.88 13.04
CA ARG A 143 8.12 -25.56 12.93
C ARG A 143 9.23 -24.61 12.47
N PHE A 144 8.95 -23.73 11.50
CA PHE A 144 9.92 -22.77 11.00
C PHE A 144 10.28 -21.69 12.02
N GLU A 145 9.31 -21.20 12.80
CA GLU A 145 9.51 -20.20 13.83
C GLU A 145 10.30 -20.74 15.04
N ASN A 146 10.06 -22.00 15.39
CA ASN A 146 10.71 -22.70 16.51
C ASN A 146 12.01 -23.42 16.13
N ASP A 147 12.50 -23.28 14.89
CA ASP A 147 13.73 -23.92 14.43
C ASP A 147 14.96 -23.38 15.18
N GLU A 148 15.68 -24.25 15.89
CA GLU A 148 16.89 -23.88 16.64
C GLU A 148 18.05 -23.47 15.72
N GLU A 149 18.05 -23.91 14.45
CA GLU A 149 19.06 -23.53 13.45
C GLU A 149 18.97 -22.05 13.04
N ARG A 150 17.98 -21.30 13.55
CA ARG A 150 17.78 -19.86 13.33
C ARG A 150 19.02 -19.01 13.60
N LEU A 151 19.87 -19.44 14.52
CA LEU A 151 21.09 -18.75 14.96
C LEU A 151 22.33 -19.12 14.14
N GLN A 152 22.25 -20.11 13.26
CA GLN A 152 23.39 -20.53 12.44
C GLN A 152 23.64 -19.53 11.31
N ASP A 153 24.90 -19.09 11.17
CA ASP A 153 25.29 -18.04 10.23
C ASP A 153 25.77 -18.57 8.86
N ALA A 154 25.73 -19.89 8.66
CA ALA A 154 26.23 -20.53 7.44
C ALA A 154 25.45 -20.05 6.19
N PRO A 155 26.12 -19.68 5.08
CA PRO A 155 25.47 -19.08 3.91
C PRO A 155 24.32 -19.91 3.32
N PHE A 156 24.49 -21.23 3.24
CA PHE A 156 23.45 -22.13 2.72
C PHE A 156 22.22 -22.22 3.63
N GLN A 157 22.40 -22.09 4.95
CA GLN A 157 21.29 -22.06 5.90
C GLN A 157 20.51 -20.76 5.80
N LYS A 158 21.19 -19.61 5.64
CA LYS A 158 20.54 -18.31 5.37
C LYS A 158 19.66 -18.38 4.12
N GLN A 159 20.20 -18.97 3.05
CA GLN A 159 19.47 -19.18 1.80
C GLN A 159 18.25 -20.07 1.99
N ARG A 160 18.43 -21.24 2.60
CA ARG A 160 17.34 -22.19 2.86
C ARG A 160 16.23 -21.56 3.71
N ARG A 161 16.60 -20.84 4.77
CA ARG A 161 15.65 -20.19 5.68
C ARG A 161 14.88 -19.08 4.99
N TRP A 162 15.55 -18.24 4.20
CA TRP A 162 14.89 -17.21 3.42
C TRP A 162 13.93 -17.79 2.40
N ASN A 163 14.38 -18.78 1.62
CA ASN A 163 13.54 -19.46 0.64
C ASN A 163 12.32 -20.07 1.31
N ARG A 164 12.51 -20.75 2.46
CA ARG A 164 11.42 -21.33 3.22
C ARG A 164 10.43 -20.28 3.75
N MET A 165 10.93 -19.15 4.25
CA MET A 165 10.09 -18.03 4.68
C MET A 165 9.25 -17.48 3.51
N MET A 166 9.88 -17.29 2.35
CA MET A 166 9.19 -16.80 1.16
C MET A 166 8.17 -17.80 0.63
N GLU A 167 8.48 -19.10 0.62
CA GLU A 167 7.54 -20.18 0.28
C GLU A 167 6.31 -20.17 1.18
N LEU A 168 6.51 -20.13 2.50
CA LEU A 168 5.41 -20.07 3.48
C LEU A 168 4.54 -18.82 3.27
N ARG A 169 5.16 -17.66 3.04
CA ARG A 169 4.42 -16.42 2.75
C ARG A 169 3.64 -16.50 1.45
N GLN A 170 4.21 -17.09 0.39
CA GLN A 170 3.52 -17.28 -0.89
C GLN A 170 2.34 -18.25 -0.73
N GLU A 171 2.48 -19.32 0.05
CA GLU A 171 1.41 -20.26 0.34
C GLU A 171 0.23 -19.58 1.05
N ALA A 172 0.51 -18.77 2.08
CA ALA A 172 -0.51 -17.96 2.75
C ALA A 172 -1.15 -16.91 1.82
N ASP A 173 -0.34 -16.24 1.01
CA ASP A 173 -0.79 -15.19 0.09
C ASP A 173 -1.78 -15.73 -0.94
N VAL A 174 -1.66 -17.00 -1.37
CA VAL A 174 -2.64 -17.63 -2.28
C VAL A 174 -4.04 -17.63 -1.66
N TRP A 175 -4.19 -18.03 -0.39
CA TRP A 175 -5.50 -18.04 0.26
C TRP A 175 -5.99 -16.64 0.61
N ILE A 176 -5.10 -15.77 1.09
CA ILE A 176 -5.46 -14.39 1.42
C ILE A 176 -5.93 -13.63 0.19
N LYS A 177 -5.21 -13.78 -0.93
CA LYS A 177 -5.57 -13.14 -2.20
C LYS A 177 -6.90 -13.65 -2.74
N ASP A 178 -7.19 -14.95 -2.64
CA ASP A 178 -8.51 -15.47 -3.05
C ASP A 178 -9.65 -14.85 -2.22
N ILE A 179 -9.45 -14.67 -0.91
CA ILE A 179 -10.43 -13.97 -0.04
C ILE A 179 -10.60 -12.50 -0.48
N GLU A 180 -9.49 -11.80 -0.76
CA GLU A 180 -9.51 -10.41 -1.23
C GLU A 180 -10.15 -10.27 -2.62
N ASP A 181 -9.92 -11.22 -3.52
CA ASP A 181 -10.52 -11.28 -4.85
C ASP A 181 -12.02 -11.59 -4.75
N GLN A 182 -12.45 -12.44 -3.80
CA GLN A 182 -13.87 -12.66 -3.51
C GLN A 182 -14.55 -11.39 -2.98
N GLU A 183 -13.89 -10.60 -2.13
CA GLU A 183 -14.40 -9.31 -1.66
C GLU A 183 -14.54 -8.30 -2.82
N ARG A 184 -13.51 -8.20 -3.67
CA ARG A 184 -13.56 -7.35 -4.87
C ARG A 184 -14.69 -7.77 -5.83
N ALA A 185 -14.88 -9.08 -5.98
CA ALA A 185 -15.97 -9.63 -6.77
C ALA A 185 -17.35 -9.33 -6.15
N LEU A 186 -17.47 -9.34 -4.82
CA LEU A 186 -18.68 -8.92 -4.11
C LEU A 186 -18.98 -7.44 -4.40
N GLU A 187 -18.01 -6.54 -4.23
CA GLU A 187 -18.17 -5.11 -4.51
C GLU A 187 -18.59 -4.85 -5.96
N ASN A 188 -17.92 -5.50 -6.92
CA ASN A 188 -18.26 -5.40 -8.34
C ASN A 188 -19.68 -5.92 -8.63
N THR A 189 -20.10 -7.00 -7.97
CA THR A 189 -21.44 -7.56 -8.12
C THR A 189 -22.48 -6.60 -7.53
N LEU A 190 -22.23 -6.03 -6.35
CA LEU A 190 -23.10 -5.02 -5.75
C LEU A 190 -23.25 -3.80 -6.68
N TYR A 191 -22.15 -3.29 -7.22
CA TYR A 191 -22.17 -2.17 -8.16
C TYR A 191 -22.97 -2.48 -9.45
N SER A 192 -22.99 -3.75 -9.87
CA SER A 192 -23.77 -4.18 -11.04
C SER A 192 -25.29 -4.15 -10.82
N LEU A 193 -25.76 -4.17 -9.56
CA LEU A 193 -27.18 -4.08 -9.20
C LEU A 193 -27.77 -2.68 -9.41
N LEU A 194 -26.91 -1.67 -9.54
CA LEU A 194 -27.32 -0.27 -9.62
C LEU A 194 -27.88 0.09 -11.00
N ASP A 195 -28.89 0.96 -11.01
CA ASP A 195 -29.38 1.60 -12.22
C ASP A 195 -28.42 2.70 -12.74
N ASP A 196 -28.63 3.15 -13.98
CA ASP A 196 -27.76 4.15 -14.63
C ASP A 196 -27.80 5.53 -13.95
N GLY A 197 -28.89 5.87 -13.26
CA GLY A 197 -29.01 7.05 -12.42
C GLY A 197 -28.19 6.92 -11.14
N GLN A 198 -28.28 5.78 -10.47
CA GLN A 198 -27.50 5.47 -9.26
C GLN A 198 -26.00 5.42 -9.55
N LYS A 199 -25.57 4.82 -10.67
CA LYS A 199 -24.15 4.79 -11.07
C LYS A 199 -23.52 6.18 -11.23
N LYS A 200 -24.33 7.20 -11.56
CA LYS A 200 -23.84 8.60 -11.66
C LYS A 200 -23.53 9.23 -10.29
N LEU A 201 -24.11 8.73 -9.21
CA LEU A 201 -23.82 9.20 -7.84
C LEU A 201 -22.41 8.81 -7.38
N GLY A 202 -21.75 7.87 -8.06
CA GLY A 202 -20.45 7.33 -7.67
C GLY A 202 -20.57 6.08 -6.80
N SER A 203 -19.50 5.73 -6.07
CA SER A 203 -19.42 4.53 -5.21
C SER A 203 -19.21 4.92 -3.74
N PRO A 204 -19.80 4.19 -2.78
CA PRO A 204 -19.54 4.37 -1.34
C PRO A 204 -18.06 4.23 -0.96
N SER A 205 -17.30 3.37 -1.67
CA SER A 205 -15.86 3.15 -1.43
C SER A 205 -14.97 4.32 -1.88
N ALA A 206 -15.53 5.35 -2.51
CA ALA A 206 -14.82 6.51 -3.03
C ALA A 206 -14.68 7.68 -2.03
N GLY A 207 -14.73 7.41 -0.73
CA GLY A 207 -14.39 8.44 0.27
C GLY A 207 -12.92 8.85 0.13
N TRP A 208 -12.65 10.13 -0.20
CA TRP A 208 -11.30 10.72 -0.30
C TRP A 208 -10.61 10.88 1.07
N ASN A 209 -10.92 10.00 2.03
CA ASN A 209 -10.38 9.99 3.38
C ASN A 209 -9.51 8.75 3.60
N PRO A 210 -8.18 8.86 3.39
CA PRO A 210 -7.26 7.74 3.60
C PRO A 210 -7.29 7.14 5.01
N PHE A 211 -7.75 7.90 6.02
CA PHE A 211 -7.75 7.43 7.40
C PHE A 211 -8.78 6.33 7.68
N THR A 212 -9.80 6.17 6.85
CA THR A 212 -10.79 5.07 6.98
C THR A 212 -10.40 3.82 6.22
N TRP A 213 -9.35 3.89 5.39
CA TRP A 213 -8.91 2.77 4.57
C TRP A 213 -8.08 1.76 5.36
N ASN A 214 -7.95 0.57 4.79
CA ASN A 214 -7.04 -0.44 5.30
C ASN A 214 -5.60 0.07 5.30
N ARG A 215 -4.78 -0.44 6.25
CA ARG A 215 -3.37 -0.07 6.40
C ARG A 215 -2.58 -0.16 5.09
N MET A 216 -2.80 -1.21 4.29
CA MET A 216 -2.13 -1.35 3.00
C MET A 216 -2.56 -0.25 2.00
N GLY A 217 -3.86 0.05 1.93
CA GLY A 217 -4.35 1.15 1.09
C GLY A 217 -3.79 2.52 1.49
N GLN A 218 -3.58 2.76 2.79
CA GLN A 218 -2.91 3.97 3.28
C GLN A 218 -1.46 4.07 2.82
N ILE A 219 -0.72 2.96 2.88
CA ILE A 219 0.68 2.89 2.44
C ILE A 219 0.76 3.07 0.93
N ASP A 220 -0.08 2.35 0.17
CA ASP A 220 -0.09 2.39 -1.29
C ASP A 220 -0.46 3.80 -1.78
N PHE A 221 -1.42 4.46 -1.13
CA PHE A 221 -1.76 5.87 -1.35
C PHE A 221 -0.59 6.81 -1.03
N ALA A 222 0.02 6.69 0.16
CA ALA A 222 1.11 7.56 0.58
C ALA A 222 2.32 7.45 -0.35
N VAL A 223 2.67 6.23 -0.78
CA VAL A 223 3.75 5.99 -1.75
C VAL A 223 3.40 6.60 -3.10
N THR A 224 2.21 6.32 -3.63
CA THR A 224 1.79 6.76 -4.97
C THR A 224 1.70 8.28 -5.09
N TYR A 225 0.99 8.93 -4.17
CA TYR A 225 0.83 10.38 -4.20
C TYR A 225 2.05 11.12 -3.66
N GLY A 226 2.82 10.52 -2.74
CA GLY A 226 4.09 11.06 -2.28
C GLY A 226 5.12 11.17 -3.42
N LEU A 227 5.31 10.09 -4.19
CA LEU A 227 6.21 10.08 -5.35
C LEU A 227 5.78 11.10 -6.41
N THR A 228 4.47 11.13 -6.73
CA THR A 228 3.90 12.08 -7.69
C THR A 228 4.14 13.53 -7.26
N ALA A 229 3.85 13.86 -6.00
CA ALA A 229 4.03 15.20 -5.46
C ALA A 229 5.50 15.63 -5.46
N ILE A 230 6.41 14.76 -4.99
CA ILE A 230 7.86 15.02 -4.98
C ILE A 230 8.36 15.24 -6.42
N GLY A 231 8.01 14.36 -7.35
CA GLY A 231 8.40 14.45 -8.75
C GLY A 231 7.90 15.74 -9.40
N LEU A 232 6.63 16.10 -9.21
CA LEU A 232 6.04 17.33 -9.74
C LEU A 232 6.72 18.59 -9.16
N CYS A 233 6.95 18.61 -7.84
CA CYS A 233 7.67 19.70 -7.18
C CYS A 233 9.09 19.87 -7.75
N LEU A 234 9.84 18.78 -7.93
CA LEU A 234 11.19 18.82 -8.49
C LEU A 234 11.19 19.25 -9.96
N MET A 235 10.23 18.79 -10.77
CA MET A 235 10.07 19.17 -12.18
C MET A 235 9.78 20.67 -12.34
N LEU A 236 8.75 21.18 -11.64
CA LEU A 236 8.39 22.59 -11.68
C LEU A 236 9.41 23.49 -10.96
N GLY A 237 10.19 22.91 -10.04
CA GLY A 237 11.10 23.65 -9.17
C GLY A 237 10.34 24.47 -8.14
N LEU A 238 9.27 23.89 -7.62
CA LEU A 238 8.39 24.45 -6.60
C LEU A 238 8.65 23.71 -5.30
N CYS A 239 9.00 24.44 -4.24
CA CYS A 239 9.39 23.90 -2.95
C CYS A 239 10.54 22.89 -3.08
N THR A 240 11.58 23.22 -3.86
CA THR A 240 12.66 22.30 -4.24
C THR A 240 13.40 21.72 -3.03
N PRO A 241 13.85 22.50 -2.02
CA PRO A 241 14.53 21.94 -0.85
C PRO A 241 13.67 20.96 -0.03
N PRO A 242 12.43 21.29 0.40
CA PRO A 242 11.60 20.34 1.14
C PRO A 242 11.15 19.15 0.27
N ALA A 243 10.91 19.32 -1.03
CA ALA A 243 10.60 18.20 -1.93
C ALA A 243 11.79 17.23 -2.05
N ALA A 244 13.00 17.76 -2.20
CA ALA A 244 14.22 16.96 -2.25
C ALA A 244 14.52 16.27 -0.90
N LEU A 245 14.28 16.95 0.24
CA LEU A 245 14.37 16.32 1.57
C LEU A 245 13.33 15.21 1.76
N GLY A 246 12.08 15.43 1.32
CA GLY A 246 11.03 14.41 1.34
C GLY A 246 11.39 13.20 0.48
N GLY A 247 11.90 13.43 -0.73
CA GLY A 247 12.42 12.38 -1.60
C GLY A 247 13.60 11.63 -0.97
N ALA A 248 14.56 12.34 -0.38
CA ALA A 248 15.69 11.70 0.31
C ALA A 248 15.23 10.88 1.51
N GLY A 249 14.24 11.36 2.27
CA GLY A 249 13.61 10.61 3.36
C GLY A 249 12.92 9.34 2.87
N PHE A 250 12.18 9.41 1.77
CA PHE A 250 11.57 8.24 1.13
C PHE A 250 12.64 7.24 0.65
N MET A 251 13.70 7.70 -0.01
CA MET A 251 14.79 6.82 -0.47
C MET A 251 15.57 6.22 0.69
N CYS A 252 15.72 6.93 1.80
CA CYS A 252 16.27 6.38 3.02
C CYS A 252 15.44 5.17 3.50
N PHE A 253 14.11 5.27 3.48
CA PHE A 253 13.22 4.15 3.79
C PHE A 253 13.38 2.97 2.81
N VAL A 254 13.49 3.25 1.51
CA VAL A 254 13.75 2.23 0.47
C VAL A 254 15.08 1.51 0.71
N VAL A 255 16.16 2.26 0.95
CA VAL A 255 17.49 1.72 1.26
C VAL A 255 17.48 0.89 2.55
N MET A 256 16.75 1.32 3.58
CA MET A 256 16.60 0.57 4.82
C MET A 256 15.81 -0.73 4.65
N THR A 257 14.87 -0.77 3.70
CA THR A 257 14.12 -2.00 3.38
C THR A 257 15.01 -3.05 2.73
N GLN A 258 15.93 -2.61 1.85
CA GLN A 258 16.80 -3.48 1.07
C GLN A 258 18.27 -3.02 1.13
N PRO A 259 18.93 -3.11 2.29
CA PRO A 259 20.32 -2.69 2.44
C PRO A 259 21.28 -3.61 1.66
N ALA A 260 22.21 -3.02 0.92
CA ALA A 260 23.23 -3.72 0.15
C ALA A 260 24.48 -4.08 0.98
N PHE A 261 24.31 -4.39 2.27
CA PHE A 261 25.44 -4.71 3.15
C PHE A 261 25.95 -6.14 2.92
N PRO A 262 27.27 -6.35 3.01
CA PRO A 262 27.84 -7.69 2.93
C PRO A 262 27.30 -8.56 4.08
N GLY A 263 26.95 -9.81 3.75
CA GLY A 263 26.46 -10.78 4.73
C GLY A 263 24.95 -10.81 4.96
N ILE A 264 24.19 -9.89 4.37
CA ILE A 264 22.71 -9.91 4.36
C ILE A 264 22.23 -10.80 3.21
N TYR A 265 21.33 -11.73 3.53
CA TYR A 265 20.65 -12.57 2.55
C TYR A 265 19.20 -12.09 2.36
N PRO A 266 18.63 -12.07 1.14
CA PRO A 266 19.25 -12.48 -0.13
C PRO A 266 20.25 -11.43 -0.65
N PRO A 267 21.32 -11.86 -1.36
CA PRO A 267 22.20 -10.92 -2.05
C PRO A 267 21.43 -10.17 -3.15
N ASP A 268 21.96 -9.04 -3.58
CA ASP A 268 21.38 -8.28 -4.69
C ASP A 268 21.41 -9.09 -5.99
N SER A 269 20.41 -8.88 -6.84
CA SER A 269 20.31 -9.58 -8.12
C SER A 269 21.50 -9.23 -9.02
N PHE A 270 22.04 -10.23 -9.71
CA PHE A 270 23.13 -10.08 -10.68
C PHE A 270 22.82 -9.08 -11.80
N ILE A 271 21.54 -8.82 -12.08
CA ILE A 271 21.08 -7.87 -13.10
C ILE A 271 21.37 -6.41 -12.69
N VAL A 272 21.25 -6.10 -11.39
CA VAL A 272 21.43 -4.74 -10.85
C VAL A 272 22.91 -4.45 -10.55
N GLY A 273 23.73 -5.50 -10.47
CA GLY A 273 25.15 -5.43 -10.15
C GLY A 273 25.44 -5.68 -8.66
N HIS A 274 26.72 -5.87 -8.33
CA HIS A 274 27.16 -6.13 -6.96
C HIS A 274 27.42 -4.80 -6.24
N ALA A 275 26.49 -4.37 -5.39
CA ALA A 275 26.69 -3.24 -4.50
C ALA A 275 27.26 -3.72 -3.15
N LEU A 276 28.31 -3.06 -2.65
CA LEU A 276 28.91 -3.36 -1.34
C LEU A 276 28.34 -2.48 -0.21
N LEU A 277 27.74 -1.34 -0.58
CA LEU A 277 27.12 -0.37 0.33
C LEU A 277 26.30 0.66 -0.45
N VAL A 278 26.83 1.05 -1.60
CA VAL A 278 26.28 2.09 -2.48
C VAL A 278 25.54 1.40 -3.62
N ASN A 279 24.22 1.27 -3.48
CA ASN A 279 23.33 0.84 -4.54
C ASN A 279 22.74 2.06 -5.28
N LYS A 280 21.94 1.82 -6.33
CA LYS A 280 21.27 2.88 -7.10
C LYS A 280 20.40 3.77 -6.21
N ASP A 281 19.70 3.17 -5.24
CA ASP A 281 18.75 3.86 -4.37
C ASP A 281 19.48 4.81 -3.39
N PHE A 282 20.66 4.40 -2.93
CA PHE A 282 21.53 5.22 -2.10
C PHE A 282 22.14 6.39 -2.88
N ILE A 283 22.56 6.17 -4.13
CA ILE A 283 23.05 7.24 -5.00
C ILE A 283 21.95 8.27 -5.26
N GLU A 284 20.72 7.81 -5.50
CA GLU A 284 19.56 8.68 -5.70
C GLU A 284 19.22 9.49 -4.44
N MET A 285 19.27 8.86 -3.25
CA MET A 285 19.15 9.57 -1.96
C MET A 285 20.21 10.67 -1.82
N LEU A 286 21.48 10.37 -2.11
CA LEU A 286 22.56 11.37 -2.04
C LEU A 286 22.36 12.49 -3.06
N ALA A 287 21.91 12.16 -4.28
CA ALA A 287 21.62 13.16 -5.31
C ALA A 287 20.49 14.11 -4.85
N LEU A 288 19.44 13.58 -4.21
CA LEU A 288 18.38 14.38 -3.62
C LEU A 288 18.89 15.25 -2.48
N LEU A 289 19.77 14.75 -1.61
CA LEU A 289 20.40 15.57 -0.56
C LEU A 289 21.27 16.69 -1.15
N VAL A 290 21.97 16.44 -2.25
CA VAL A 290 22.71 17.50 -2.98
C VAL A 290 21.73 18.54 -3.51
N ILE A 291 20.60 18.15 -4.10
CA ILE A 291 19.57 19.10 -4.55
C ILE A 291 18.94 19.87 -3.37
N ALA A 292 18.73 19.22 -2.22
CA ALA A 292 18.19 19.86 -1.02
C ALA A 292 19.14 20.91 -0.43
N CYS A 293 20.43 20.61 -0.39
CA CYS A 293 21.46 21.50 0.16
C CYS A 293 21.91 22.58 -0.82
N THR A 294 21.64 22.41 -2.12
CA THR A 294 21.96 23.40 -3.14
C THR A 294 20.75 24.28 -3.45
N SER A 295 21.00 25.51 -3.87
CA SER A 295 19.93 26.43 -4.27
C SER A 295 19.36 26.11 -5.65
N ALA A 296 19.26 24.84 -6.05
CA ALA A 296 18.89 24.42 -7.41
C ALA A 296 17.51 24.97 -7.82
N GLY A 297 16.56 25.08 -6.89
CA GLY A 297 15.24 25.68 -7.16
C GLY A 297 15.28 27.16 -7.57
N ARG A 298 16.29 27.93 -7.14
CA ARG A 298 16.44 29.35 -7.51
C ARG A 298 16.89 29.53 -8.96
N TRP A 299 17.39 28.49 -9.60
CA TRP A 299 17.94 28.51 -10.96
C TRP A 299 17.05 27.65 -11.86
N GLY A 300 16.20 28.29 -12.66
CA GLY A 300 15.31 27.57 -13.60
C GLY A 300 14.12 26.84 -12.95
N GLY A 301 13.69 27.27 -11.76
CA GLY A 301 12.51 26.75 -11.05
C GLY A 301 11.57 27.87 -10.58
N LEU A 302 10.33 27.50 -10.26
CA LEU A 302 9.30 28.43 -9.78
C LEU A 302 9.65 29.07 -8.41
N ASP A 303 10.53 28.44 -7.63
CA ASP A 303 11.04 28.94 -6.35
C ASP A 303 11.69 30.32 -6.46
N PHE A 304 12.22 30.67 -7.64
CA PHE A 304 12.72 32.03 -7.89
C PHE A 304 11.61 33.09 -7.72
N PHE A 305 10.42 32.82 -8.26
CA PHE A 305 9.28 33.74 -8.18
C PHE A 305 8.73 33.82 -6.76
N LEU A 306 8.61 32.68 -6.06
CA LEU A 306 8.18 32.65 -4.66
C LEU A 306 9.14 33.42 -3.76
N TYR A 307 10.44 33.19 -3.87
CA TYR A 307 11.44 33.94 -3.11
C TYR A 307 11.35 35.44 -3.38
N ARG A 308 11.17 35.85 -4.64
CA ARG A 308 11.03 37.26 -5.01
C ARG A 308 9.72 37.87 -4.46
N TRP A 309 8.63 37.11 -4.45
CA TRP A 309 7.34 37.53 -3.94
C TRP A 309 7.34 37.67 -2.41
N PHE A 310 7.86 36.67 -1.68
CA PHE A 310 8.00 36.74 -0.22
C PHE A 310 8.98 37.84 0.21
N ALA A 311 10.13 37.97 -0.45
CA ALA A 311 11.08 39.05 -0.17
C ALA A 311 10.49 40.45 -0.47
N ALA A 312 9.66 40.59 -1.51
CA ALA A 312 8.95 41.84 -1.77
C ALA A 312 7.90 42.16 -0.69
N ARG A 313 7.23 41.15 -0.14
CA ARG A 313 6.22 41.30 0.91
C ARG A 313 6.84 41.65 2.27
N CYS A 314 7.97 41.04 2.63
CA CYS A 314 8.73 41.39 3.84
C CYS A 314 9.26 42.83 3.76
N ARG A 315 9.84 43.24 2.64
CA ARG A 315 10.29 44.63 2.42
C ARG A 315 9.16 45.66 2.48
N ARG A 316 7.94 45.30 2.05
CA ARG A 316 6.75 46.16 2.21
C ARG A 316 6.27 46.25 3.68
N LYS A 317 6.47 45.20 4.47
CA LYS A 317 6.11 45.18 5.90
C LYS A 317 7.08 46.03 6.73
N GLU A 318 8.38 45.95 6.46
CA GLU A 318 9.41 46.80 7.10
C GLU A 318 9.19 48.29 6.80
N ARG A 319 8.90 48.65 5.54
CA ARG A 319 8.58 50.04 5.18
C ARG A 319 7.30 50.59 5.82
N LYS A 320 6.39 49.74 6.31
CA LYS A 320 5.19 50.14 7.04
C LYS A 320 5.42 50.27 8.55
N ILE A 321 6.51 49.72 9.09
CA ILE A 321 6.86 49.80 10.52
C ILE A 321 7.74 51.03 10.80
N CYS A 322 8.53 51.50 9.81
CA CYS A 322 9.32 52.73 9.91
C CYS A 322 8.58 54.03 9.53
N LYS A 323 7.26 53.98 9.32
CA LYS A 323 6.41 55.16 9.09
C LYS A 323 5.45 55.31 10.26
#